data_AF-A0A2H3KQB1-F1
#
_entry.id   AF-A0A2H3KQB1-F1
#
_cell.length_a   1.000
_cell.length_b   1.000
_cell.length_c   1.000
_cell.angle_alpha   90.00
_cell.angle_beta   90.00
_cell.angle_gamma   90.00
#
_symmetry.space_group_name_H-M   'P 1'
#
loop_
_entity.id
_entity.type
_entity.pdbx_description
1 polymer ?
#
loop_
_entity_poly.entity_id
_entity_poly.type
_entity_poly.pdbx_seq_one_letter_code
_entity_poly.pdbx_strand_id
1 'polypeptide(L)'
;MILYLHDGVPTDEPPTMVAATVAMVRRQGTLVVGVSVGPQEHLERLEGIFGAADTLAVARLREVPPALGRVLQRAAATPTQAALSTQRSSAVMFHRVHAPPLLTARARA
;
A
#
# COMPACT_ATOMS: atom_id res chain seq x y z
N MET A 1 -1.76 3.87 9.60
CA MET A 1 -2.14 4.84 8.56
C MET A 1 -1.91 6.24 9.11
N ILE A 2 -1.42 7.16 8.29
CA ILE A 2 -1.26 8.58 8.62
C ILE A 2 -2.01 9.40 7.59
N LEU A 3 -2.78 10.38 8.07
CA LEU A 3 -3.47 11.35 7.23
C LEU A 3 -2.84 12.73 7.46
N TYR A 4 -2.37 13.36 6.38
CA TYR A 4 -1.80 14.70 6.44
C TYR A 4 -2.78 15.72 5.85
N LEU A 5 -3.59 16.33 6.73
CA LEU A 5 -4.64 17.28 6.35
C LEU A 5 -4.09 18.72 6.38
N HIS A 6 -4.31 19.47 5.30
CA HIS A 6 -3.93 20.88 5.21
C HIS A 6 -4.92 21.65 4.33
N ASP A 7 -5.07 22.94 4.62
CA ASP A 7 -5.87 23.92 3.87
C ASP A 7 -4.99 24.97 3.14
N GLY A 8 -3.67 24.77 3.17
CA GLY A 8 -2.65 25.64 2.58
C GLY A 8 -1.26 24.97 2.57
N VAL A 9 -0.23 25.69 2.12
CA VAL A 9 1.11 25.11 1.93
C VAL A 9 1.87 24.99 3.24
N PRO A 10 2.38 23.80 3.61
CA PRO A 10 3.37 23.68 4.67
C PRO A 10 4.67 24.36 4.22
N THR A 11 5.10 25.40 4.92
CA THR A 11 6.30 26.18 4.58
C THR A 11 7.49 25.92 5.50
N ASP A 12 7.26 25.22 6.62
CA ASP A 12 8.26 25.03 7.67
C ASP A 12 9.40 24.09 7.25
N GLU A 13 9.14 23.18 6.32
CA GLU A 13 10.07 22.14 5.89
C GLU A 13 10.19 22.06 4.36
N PRO A 14 11.41 21.80 3.82
CA PRO A 14 11.58 21.54 2.40
C PRO A 14 10.78 20.30 1.95
N PRO A 15 10.05 20.36 0.82
CA PRO A 15 9.25 19.23 0.32
C PRO A 15 10.02 17.93 0.16
N THR A 16 11.31 18.01 -0.20
CA THR A 16 12.20 16.87 -0.37
C THR A 16 12.45 16.11 0.94
N MET A 17 12.55 16.82 2.06
CA MET A 17 12.71 16.22 3.38
C MET A 17 11.43 15.50 3.81
N VAL A 18 10.28 16.14 3.60
CA VAL A 18 8.97 15.54 3.89
C VAL A 18 8.77 14.28 3.05
N ALA A 19 9.08 14.34 1.74
CA ALA A 19 8.97 13.20 0.83
C ALA A 19 9.87 12.02 1.28
N ALA A 20 11.10 12.30 1.73
CA ALA A 20 12.00 11.26 2.25
C ALA A 20 11.42 10.57 3.50
N THR A 21 10.84 11.35 4.41
CA THR A 21 10.14 10.83 5.59
C THR A 21 8.92 10.00 5.22
N VAL A 22 8.08 10.47 4.30
CA VAL A 22 6.92 9.74 3.78
C VAL A 22 7.34 8.40 3.18
N ALA A 23 8.40 8.39 2.36
CA ALA A 23 8.94 7.17 1.77
C ALA A 23 9.45 6.19 2.84
N MET A 24 10.11 6.67 3.89
CA MET A 24 10.55 5.83 5.01
C MET A 24 9.38 5.19 5.75
N VAL A 25 8.36 5.97 6.08
CA VAL A 25 7.16 5.48 6.78
C VAL A 25 6.40 4.46 5.93
N ARG A 26 6.29 4.68 4.61
CA ARG A 26 5.67 3.71 3.69
C ARG A 26 6.38 2.37 3.65
N ARG A 27 7.72 2.36 3.70
CA ARG A 27 8.51 1.11 3.76
C ARG A 27 8.22 0.28 5.01
N GLN A 28 7.73 0.89 6.08
CA GLN A 28 7.32 0.20 7.31
C GLN A 28 5.88 -0.36 7.22
N GLY A 29 5.25 -0.32 6.05
CA GLY A 29 3.88 -0.81 5.83
C GLY A 29 2.80 0.19 6.23
N THR A 30 3.15 1.45 6.49
CA THR A 30 2.17 2.48 6.84
C THR A 30 1.68 3.21 5.59
N LEU A 31 0.37 3.18 5.35
CA LEU A 31 -0.27 4.06 4.36
C LEU A 31 -0.21 5.52 4.83
N VAL A 32 0.30 6.41 3.97
CA VAL A 32 0.37 7.86 4.21
C VAL A 32 -0.34 8.57 3.07
N VAL A 33 -1.34 9.40 3.40
CA VAL A 33 -2.19 10.10 2.43
C VAL A 33 -2.14 11.60 2.70
N GLY A 34 -1.81 12.40 1.68
CA GLY A 34 -1.91 13.85 1.73
C GLY A 34 -3.33 14.29 1.38
N VAL A 35 -3.94 15.17 2.17
CA VAL A 35 -5.31 15.65 1.97
C VAL A 35 -5.31 17.17 1.87
N SER A 36 -5.57 17.68 0.66
CA SER A 36 -5.71 19.10 0.35
C SER A 36 -7.17 19.50 0.37
N VAL A 37 -7.52 20.48 1.22
CA VAL A 37 -8.88 21.00 1.32
C VAL A 37 -8.92 22.47 0.88
N GLY A 38 -9.77 22.81 -0.09
CA GLY A 38 -10.00 24.19 -0.52
C GLY A 38 -9.39 24.50 -1.89
N PRO A 39 -8.81 25.70 -2.11
CA PRO A 39 -8.15 26.06 -3.38
C PRO A 39 -7.01 25.09 -3.72
N GLN A 40 -6.90 24.70 -4.98
CA GLN A 40 -5.98 23.62 -5.43
C GLN A 40 -4.69 24.16 -6.04
N GLU A 41 -4.35 25.42 -5.77
CA GLU A 41 -3.18 26.15 -6.31
C GLU A 41 -1.84 25.47 -5.98
N HIS A 42 -1.83 24.59 -4.98
CA HIS A 42 -0.63 23.94 -4.47
C HIS A 42 -0.67 22.42 -4.55
N LEU A 43 -1.68 21.86 -5.23
CA LEU A 43 -1.87 20.42 -5.34
C LEU A 43 -0.62 19.71 -5.89
N GLU A 44 0.02 20.27 -6.91
CA GLU A 44 1.24 19.71 -7.52
C GLU A 44 2.38 19.53 -6.50
N ARG A 45 2.53 20.46 -5.55
CA ARG A 45 3.56 20.36 -4.51
C ARG A 45 3.28 19.18 -3.58
N LEU A 46 2.02 18.93 -3.25
CA LEU A 46 1.61 17.81 -2.41
C LEU A 46 1.73 16.49 -3.14
N GLU A 47 1.36 16.46 -4.42
CA GLU A 47 1.60 15.30 -5.27
C GLU A 47 3.09 14.99 -5.39
N GLY A 48 3.97 16.01 -5.38
CA GLY A 48 5.41 15.82 -5.31
C GLY A 48 5.90 15.16 -4.01
N ILE A 49 5.17 15.32 -2.90
CA ILE A 49 5.51 14.75 -1.59
C ILE A 49 4.90 13.36 -1.40
N PHE A 50 3.60 13.25 -1.65
CA PHE A 50 2.81 12.05 -1.36
C PHE A 50 2.60 11.17 -2.59
N GLY A 51 2.80 11.68 -3.80
CA GLY A 51 2.43 11.01 -5.06
C GLY A 51 0.96 11.23 -5.41
N ALA A 52 0.66 11.31 -6.70
CA ALA A 52 -0.69 11.58 -7.20
C ALA A 52 -1.75 10.54 -6.73
N ALA A 53 -1.36 9.26 -6.63
CA ALA A 53 -2.28 8.20 -6.20
C ALA A 53 -2.69 8.30 -4.72
N ASP A 54 -1.84 8.92 -3.91
CA ASP A 54 -1.98 9.03 -2.45
C ASP A 54 -2.18 10.49 -2.00
N THR A 55 -2.54 11.37 -2.95
CA THR A 55 -2.95 12.74 -2.68
C THR A 55 -4.44 12.87 -2.95
N LEU A 56 -5.15 13.52 -2.03
CA LEU A 56 -6.59 13.66 -2.04
C LEU A 56 -6.94 15.14 -2.07
N ALA A 57 -7.32 15.62 -3.24
CA ALA A 57 -7.82 16.97 -3.45
C ALA A 57 -9.34 16.99 -3.21
N VAL A 58 -9.80 17.85 -2.30
CA VAL A 58 -11.22 18.11 -2.09
C VAL A 58 -11.49 19.61 -1.99
N ALA A 59 -12.62 20.04 -2.53
CA ALA A 59 -12.98 21.47 -2.49
C ALA A 59 -13.45 21.89 -1.09
N ARG A 60 -14.05 20.96 -0.33
CA ARG A 60 -14.70 21.25 0.95
C ARG A 60 -14.45 20.12 1.94
N LEU A 61 -14.25 20.46 3.22
CA LEU A 61 -13.89 19.49 4.26
C LEU A 61 -14.87 18.30 4.36
N ARG A 62 -16.17 18.54 4.13
CA ARG A 62 -17.21 17.49 4.11
C ARG A 62 -17.04 16.41 3.05
N GLU A 63 -16.19 16.64 2.05
CA GLU A 63 -15.89 15.70 0.98
C GLU A 63 -14.72 14.77 1.34
N VAL A 64 -13.97 15.07 2.42
CA VAL A 64 -12.88 14.21 2.90
C VAL A 64 -13.38 12.81 3.26
N PRO A 65 -14.46 12.60 4.04
CA PRO A 65 -14.90 11.26 4.41
C PRO A 65 -15.20 10.34 3.21
N PRO A 66 -16.04 10.72 2.22
CA PRO A 66 -16.32 9.85 1.09
C PRO A 66 -15.08 9.62 0.21
N ALA A 67 -14.21 10.62 0.07
CA ALA A 67 -13.00 10.48 -0.71
C ALA A 67 -11.96 9.55 -0.03
N LEU A 68 -11.79 9.68 1.29
CA LEU A 68 -10.93 8.80 2.08
C LEU A 68 -11.44 7.34 2.07
N GLY A 69 -12.77 7.16 2.09
CA GLY A 69 -13.38 5.83 1.94
C GLY A 69 -12.91 5.10 0.68
N ARG A 70 -12.79 5.80 -0.45
CA ARG A 70 -12.27 5.22 -1.70
C ARG A 70 -10.79 4.83 -1.59
N VAL A 71 -9.97 5.64 -0.93
CA VAL A 71 -8.55 5.34 -0.72
C VAL A 71 -8.40 4.08 0.14
N LEU A 72 -9.17 3.98 1.23
CA LEU A 72 -9.17 2.82 2.12
C LEU A 72 -9.62 1.55 1.40
N GLN A 73 -10.66 1.63 0.58
CA GLN A 73 -11.12 0.48 -0.22
C GLN A 73 -10.03 -0.01 -1.20
N ARG A 74 -9.32 0.91 -1.88
CA ARG A 74 -8.20 0.55 -2.76
C ARG A 74 -7.05 -0.08 -1.98
N ALA A 75 -6.71 0.47 -0.83
CA ALA A 75 -5.66 -0.05 0.03
C ALA A 75 -5.99 -1.46 0.54
N ALA A 76 -7.25 -1.70 0.92
CA ALA A 76 -7.71 -3.02 1.34
C ALA A 76 -7.73 -4.06 0.21
N ALA A 77 -7.98 -3.62 -1.03
CA ALA A 77 -7.96 -4.48 -2.21
C ALA A 77 -6.54 -4.81 -2.70
N THR A 78 -5.53 -4.05 -2.28
CA THR A 78 -4.15 -4.28 -2.68
C THR A 78 -3.52 -5.31 -1.74
N PRO A 79 -3.07 -6.48 -2.23
CA PRO A 79 -2.44 -7.47 -1.36
C PRO A 79 -1.19 -6.87 -0.72
N THR A 80 -1.17 -6.80 0.61
CA THR A 80 -0.02 -6.33 1.36
C THR A 80 1.18 -7.21 1.03
N GLN A 81 2.36 -6.65 0.76
CA GLN A 81 3.57 -7.44 0.46
C GLN A 81 3.89 -8.48 1.57
N ALA A 82 3.48 -8.22 2.82
CA ALA A 82 3.51 -9.18 3.91
C ALA A 82 2.71 -10.47 3.59
N ALA A 83 1.50 -10.35 3.05
CA ALA A 83 0.67 -11.50 2.66
C ALA A 83 1.28 -12.29 1.48
N LEU A 84 1.91 -11.59 0.52
CA LEU A 84 2.60 -12.22 -0.61
C LEU A 84 3.88 -12.96 -0.18
N SER A 85 4.57 -12.49 0.86
CA SER A 85 5.75 -13.17 1.42
C SER A 85 5.38 -14.46 2.16
N THR A 86 4.31 -14.45 2.96
CA THR A 86 3.79 -15.64 3.66
C THR A 86 3.33 -16.71 2.68
N GLN A 87 2.69 -16.32 1.58
CA GLN A 87 2.20 -17.25 0.56
C GLN A 87 3.32 -17.89 -0.28
N ARG A 88 4.44 -17.17 -0.50
CA ARG A 88 5.62 -17.76 -1.14
C ARG A 88 6.35 -18.74 -0.21
N SER A 89 6.41 -18.46 1.09
CA SER A 89 7.01 -19.37 2.07
C SER A 89 6.22 -20.67 2.24
N SER A 90 4.89 -20.61 2.20
CA SER A 90 4.05 -21.83 2.25
C SER A 90 4.14 -22.64 0.95
N ALA A 91 4.22 -22.00 -0.23
CA ALA A 91 4.37 -22.69 -1.51
C ALA A 91 5.72 -23.43 -1.64
N VAL A 92 6.79 -22.96 -0.98
CA VAL A 92 8.10 -23.63 -0.98
C VAL A 92 8.15 -24.81 0.01
N MET A 93 7.29 -24.83 1.04
CA MET A 93 7.27 -25.90 2.04
C MET A 93 6.56 -27.19 1.56
N PHE A 94 5.74 -27.10 0.50
CA PHE A 94 5.10 -28.27 -0.14
C PHE A 94 5.89 -28.75 -1.37
N HIS A 95 7.18 -29.07 -1.21
CA HIS A 95 7.83 -29.94 -2.18
C HIS A 95 8.64 -31.04 -1.49
N ARG A 96 8.10 -32.26 -1.63
CA ARG A 96 8.77 -33.57 -1.65
C ARG A 96 8.93 -34.30 -0.31
N VAL A 97 7.96 -35.16 0.00
CA VAL A 97 8.22 -36.43 0.70
C VAL A 97 7.57 -37.58 -0.09
N HIS A 98 8.45 -38.48 -0.54
CA HIS A 98 8.28 -39.81 -1.15
C HIS A 98 6.89 -40.39 -1.43
N ALA A 99 6.69 -40.84 -2.68
CA ALA A 99 5.88 -42.01 -2.99
C ALA A 99 6.80 -43.24 -3.23
N PRO A 100 6.59 -44.39 -2.58
CA PRO A 100 7.23 -45.65 -2.98
C PRO A 100 6.44 -46.32 -4.11
N PRO A 101 7.10 -46.95 -5.11
CA PRO A 101 6.39 -47.72 -6.12
C PRO A 101 5.86 -49.04 -5.56
N LEU A 102 4.56 -49.27 -5.73
CA LEU A 102 3.93 -50.59 -5.61
C LEU A 102 4.34 -51.41 -6.84
N LEU A 103 5.19 -52.43 -6.64
CA LEU A 103 5.42 -53.49 -7.64
C LEU A 103 4.65 -54.75 -7.22
N THR A 104 3.41 -54.82 -7.67
CA THR A 104 2.68 -56.08 -7.85
C THR A 104 3.11 -56.70 -9.17
N ALA A 105 3.77 -57.85 -9.13
CA ALA A 105 3.87 -58.74 -10.29
C ALA A 105 3.75 -60.20 -9.82
N ARG A 106 2.53 -60.73 -9.95
CA ARG A 106 2.26 -62.17 -10.06
C ARG A 106 2.76 -62.65 -11.42
N ALA A 107 3.53 -63.72 -11.46
CA ALA A 107 3.59 -64.61 -12.63
C ALA A 107 3.95 -66.04 -12.19
N ARG A 108 3.16 -66.99 -12.72
CA ARG A 108 3.17 -68.45 -12.53
C ARG A 108 4.48 -69.11 -12.96
N ALA A 109 4.84 -70.20 -12.28
CA ALA A 109 4.95 -71.56 -12.86
C ALA A 109 4.83 -72.58 -11.72
#